data_AF-A0A4V3IR38-F1
#
_entry.id   AF-A0A4V3IR38-F1
#
_cell.length_a   1.000
_cell.length_b   1.000
_cell.length_c   1.000
_cell.angle_alpha   90.00
_cell.angle_beta   90.00
_cell.angle_gamma   90.00
#
_symmetry.space_group_name_H-M   'P 1'
#
loop_
_entity.id
_entity.type
_entity.pdbx_description
1 polymer ?
#
loop_
_entity_poly.entity_id
_entity_poly.type
_entity_poly.pdbx_seq_one_letter_code
_entity_poly.pdbx_strand_id
1 'polypeptide(L)'
;MNDPTSNDSGNNFATNDDEGGGDGYAEYNLHETIKRIEVGTGLGIPKAVPVTTSHSLTYRVIASALATAVDDRYEWYAVPAPMDPYDDPDCPHFLPFESAQKARDDYAEAADAQIAATGRDIHFFQPFWALLRNFEPIAIFDSAGVIHAVMGATELMPAYDQIHRNLTITTVQVLGPYLP
;
A
#
# COMPACT_ATOMS: atom_id res chain seq x y z
N MET A 1 31.47 -56.59 17.16
CA MET A 1 32.65 -56.78 16.28
C MET A 1 32.26 -57.76 15.18
N ASN A 2 32.24 -57.24 13.96
CA ASN A 2 32.49 -57.87 12.64
C ASN A 2 31.54 -58.94 12.08
N ASP A 3 30.68 -58.46 11.18
CA ASP A 3 30.34 -58.88 9.80
C ASP A 3 30.59 -60.34 9.34
N PRO A 4 29.71 -60.89 8.48
CA PRO A 4 30.14 -61.07 7.10
C PRO A 4 29.07 -60.92 5.98
N THR A 5 29.57 -60.43 4.82
CA THR A 5 29.35 -60.89 3.42
C THR A 5 28.07 -60.47 2.67
N SER A 6 28.16 -59.69 1.57
CA SER A 6 28.56 -60.05 0.16
C SER A 6 27.36 -60.64 -0.61
N ASN A 7 27.00 -60.31 -1.86
CA ASN A 7 27.70 -59.69 -2.98
C ASN A 7 26.69 -59.22 -4.06
N ASP A 8 27.13 -58.27 -4.89
CA ASP A 8 27.01 -58.20 -6.37
C ASP A 8 25.65 -58.27 -7.09
N SER A 9 25.34 -57.22 -7.87
CA SER A 9 25.23 -57.33 -9.35
C SER A 9 24.68 -56.06 -10.00
N GLY A 10 25.38 -55.58 -11.05
CA GLY A 10 24.70 -54.94 -12.18
C GLY A 10 25.09 -53.50 -12.48
N ASN A 11 26.15 -53.33 -13.27
CA ASN A 11 26.30 -52.20 -14.18
C ASN A 11 25.04 -52.03 -15.05
N ASN A 12 24.58 -50.78 -15.25
CA ASN A 12 23.88 -50.35 -16.45
C ASN A 12 24.16 -48.85 -16.70
N PHE A 13 25.32 -48.57 -17.31
CA PHE A 13 25.50 -47.37 -18.12
C PHE A 13 24.86 -47.66 -19.48
N ALA A 14 23.71 -47.06 -19.77
CA ALA A 14 23.18 -46.90 -21.11
C ALA A 14 22.41 -45.58 -21.19
N THR A 15 23.06 -44.67 -21.92
CA THR A 15 22.57 -43.48 -22.66
C THR A 15 21.07 -43.39 -22.89
N ASN A 16 20.51 -42.20 -22.63
CA ASN A 16 19.50 -41.57 -23.49
C ASN A 16 19.88 -40.09 -23.61
N ASP A 17 20.52 -39.74 -24.72
CA ASP A 17 20.46 -38.39 -25.28
C ASP A 17 19.07 -38.24 -25.92
N ASP A 18 18.32 -37.20 -25.56
CA ASP A 18 17.75 -36.24 -26.52
C ASP A 18 16.75 -35.28 -25.84
N GLU A 19 17.09 -34.00 -25.97
CA GLU A 19 16.21 -32.87 -26.28
C GLU A 19 14.93 -32.64 -25.46
N GLY A 20 15.05 -31.68 -24.55
CA GLY A 20 13.91 -30.97 -23.96
C GLY A 20 14.36 -29.59 -23.50
N GLY A 21 14.45 -28.66 -24.44
CA GLY A 21 14.71 -27.25 -24.17
C GLY A 21 13.65 -26.67 -23.24
N GLY A 22 14.04 -26.43 -21.99
CA GLY A 22 13.38 -25.50 -21.09
C GLY A 22 14.38 -24.38 -20.84
N ASP A 23 14.16 -23.24 -21.48
CA ASP A 23 14.86 -22.00 -21.20
C ASP A 23 14.66 -21.64 -19.73
N GLY A 24 15.68 -21.97 -18.93
CA GLY A 24 15.74 -21.79 -17.49
C GLY A 24 15.77 -20.32 -17.07
N TYR A 25 14.74 -19.57 -17.38
CA TYR A 25 14.38 -18.39 -16.60
C TYR A 25 13.62 -18.89 -15.38
N ALA A 26 14.37 -19.43 -14.42
CA ALA A 26 13.88 -19.50 -13.06
C ALA A 26 13.42 -18.09 -12.69
N GLU A 27 12.13 -17.92 -12.46
CA GLU A 27 11.54 -16.69 -11.98
C GLU A 27 12.27 -16.36 -10.67
N TYR A 28 13.26 -15.47 -10.75
CA TYR A 28 14.06 -15.10 -9.59
C TYR A 28 13.13 -14.38 -8.64
N ASN A 29 12.62 -15.11 -7.64
CA ASN A 29 11.80 -14.54 -6.59
C ASN A 29 12.70 -13.62 -5.74
N LEU A 30 12.72 -12.33 -6.10
CA LEU A 30 13.55 -11.31 -5.48
C LEU A 30 13.37 -11.30 -3.96
N HIS A 31 12.16 -11.60 -3.46
CA HIS A 31 11.89 -11.74 -2.04
C HIS A 31 12.65 -12.91 -1.38
N GLU A 32 12.83 -14.04 -2.07
CA GLU A 32 13.65 -15.14 -1.54
C GLU A 32 15.13 -14.78 -1.49
N THR A 33 15.64 -14.09 -2.51
CA THR A 33 17.03 -13.63 -2.53
C THR A 33 17.29 -12.63 -1.40
N ILE A 34 16.40 -11.66 -1.19
CA ILE A 34 16.50 -10.68 -0.09
C ILE A 34 16.48 -11.39 1.26
N LYS A 35 15.54 -12.33 1.48
CA LYS A 35 15.49 -13.12 2.73
C LYS A 35 16.80 -13.87 3.00
N ARG A 36 17.43 -14.44 1.96
CA ARG A 36 18.73 -15.13 2.10
C ARG A 36 19.84 -14.17 2.49
N ILE A 37 19.85 -12.96 1.93
CA ILE A 37 20.81 -11.91 2.30
C ILE A 37 20.60 -11.49 3.76
N GLU A 38 19.37 -11.18 4.16
CA GLU A 38 19.02 -10.76 5.53
C GLU A 38 19.40 -11.81 6.58
N VAL A 39 19.16 -13.09 6.28
CA VAL A 39 19.59 -14.21 7.14
C VAL A 39 21.11 -14.32 7.15
N GLY A 40 21.76 -14.25 5.99
CA GLY A 40 23.21 -14.37 5.84
C GLY A 40 24.01 -13.24 6.50
N THR A 41 23.43 -12.04 6.59
CA THR A 41 24.07 -10.86 7.21
C THR A 41 23.72 -10.70 8.69
N GLY A 42 22.90 -11.60 9.26
CA GLY A 42 22.47 -11.53 10.66
C GLY A 42 21.45 -10.43 10.97
N LEU A 43 20.77 -9.89 9.96
CA LEU A 43 19.67 -8.91 10.14
C LEU A 43 18.40 -9.55 10.71
N GLY A 44 18.34 -10.89 10.74
CA GLY A 44 17.25 -11.67 11.32
C GLY A 44 16.19 -12.08 10.29
N ILE A 45 15.33 -13.03 10.66
CA ILE A 45 14.15 -13.38 9.85
C ILE A 45 13.13 -12.26 10.04
N PRO A 46 12.59 -11.65 8.98
CA PRO A 46 11.52 -10.68 9.12
C PRO A 46 10.39 -11.27 9.96
N LYS A 47 10.10 -10.65 11.12
CA LYS A 47 8.88 -10.94 11.88
C LYS A 47 7.70 -10.83 10.92
N ALA A 48 6.74 -11.75 11.05
CA ALA A 48 5.53 -11.84 10.22
C ALA A 48 5.13 -10.48 9.67
N VAL A 49 5.28 -10.31 8.35
CA VAL A 49 4.97 -9.04 7.68
C VAL A 49 3.49 -8.76 7.98
N PRO A 50 3.15 -7.66 8.67
CA PRO A 50 1.76 -7.34 8.95
C PRO A 50 0.97 -7.34 7.64
N VAL A 51 -0.24 -7.92 7.66
CA VAL A 51 -1.11 -7.92 6.48
C VAL A 51 -1.33 -6.47 6.04
N THR A 52 -1.19 -6.21 4.74
CA THR A 52 -1.54 -4.89 4.20
C THR A 52 -3.04 -4.67 4.42
N THR A 53 -3.37 -3.60 5.12
CA THR A 53 -4.75 -3.17 5.38
C THR A 53 -5.02 -1.93 4.55
N SER A 54 -6.29 -1.59 4.34
CA SER A 54 -6.66 -0.34 3.66
C SER A 54 -6.00 0.88 4.32
N HIS A 55 -5.97 0.88 5.66
CA HIS A 55 -5.30 1.90 6.46
C HIS A 55 -3.80 2.00 6.20
N SER A 56 -3.06 0.88 6.28
CA SER A 56 -1.61 0.91 6.01
C SER A 56 -1.29 1.20 4.54
N LEU A 57 -2.18 0.82 3.62
CA LEU A 57 -2.07 1.13 2.21
C LEU A 57 -2.22 2.64 1.94
N THR A 58 -3.16 3.33 2.59
CA THR A 58 -3.30 4.81 2.50
C THR A 58 -1.96 5.49 2.76
N TYR A 59 -1.33 5.20 3.90
CA TYR A 59 -0.04 5.82 4.25
C TYR A 59 1.10 5.40 3.32
N ARG A 60 1.09 4.16 2.82
CA ARG A 60 2.09 3.70 1.85
C ARG A 60 1.97 4.45 0.52
N VAL A 61 0.76 4.75 0.05
CA VAL A 61 0.55 5.54 -1.16
C VAL A 61 0.98 6.99 -0.94
N ILE A 62 0.65 7.61 0.20
CA ILE A 62 1.15 8.96 0.56
C ILE A 62 2.68 8.98 0.55
N ALA A 63 3.32 8.05 1.25
CA ALA A 63 4.77 7.96 1.32
C ALA A 63 5.40 7.74 -0.06
N SER A 64 4.79 6.89 -0.90
CA SER A 64 5.22 6.66 -2.27
C SER A 64 5.13 7.93 -3.12
N ALA A 65 4.05 8.71 -3.00
CA ALA A 65 3.88 9.96 -3.74
C ALA A 65 4.93 11.00 -3.32
N LEU A 66 5.15 11.17 -2.02
CA LEU A 66 6.18 12.06 -1.49
C LEU A 66 7.59 11.64 -1.93
N ALA A 67 7.87 10.33 -1.95
CA ALA A 67 9.15 9.80 -2.43
C ALA A 67 9.38 10.07 -3.92
N THR A 68 8.34 9.99 -4.75
CA THR A 68 8.43 10.36 -6.18
C THR A 68 8.68 11.86 -6.37
N ALA A 69 8.20 12.69 -5.46
CA ALA A 69 8.29 14.14 -5.55
C ALA A 69 9.57 14.75 -4.95
N VAL A 70 10.52 13.95 -4.45
CA VAL A 70 11.73 14.43 -3.74
C VAL A 70 12.55 15.44 -4.57
N ASP A 71 12.63 15.24 -5.89
CA ASP A 71 13.36 16.10 -6.82
C ASP A 71 12.43 16.97 -7.70
N ASP A 72 11.14 17.10 -7.35
CA ASP A 72 10.23 18.00 -8.05
C ASP A 72 10.62 19.48 -7.76
N ARG A 73 10.39 20.36 -8.74
CA ARG A 73 10.54 21.81 -8.59
C ARG A 73 9.52 22.42 -7.62
N TYR A 74 8.44 21.71 -7.34
CA TYR A 74 7.37 22.13 -6.44
C TYR A 74 7.55 21.51 -5.05
N GLU A 75 7.05 22.18 -4.02
CA GLU A 75 7.06 21.66 -2.66
C GLU A 75 5.87 20.74 -2.44
N TRP A 76 6.11 19.59 -1.80
CA TRP A 76 5.08 18.58 -1.55
C TRP A 76 4.90 18.33 -0.06
N TYR A 77 3.66 18.26 0.39
CA TYR A 77 3.31 18.06 1.80
C TYR A 77 2.17 17.07 1.95
N ALA A 78 2.20 16.29 3.03
CA ALA A 78 1.03 15.58 3.52
C ALA A 78 0.68 16.14 4.91
N VAL A 79 -0.52 16.67 5.07
CA VAL A 79 -0.99 17.28 6.32
C VAL A 79 -2.32 16.68 6.76
N PRO A 80 -2.60 16.57 8.07
CA PRO A 80 -3.93 16.22 8.53
C PRO A 80 -4.96 17.22 7.99
N ALA A 81 -6.06 16.71 7.44
CA ALA A 81 -7.16 17.53 6.96
C ALA A 81 -8.28 17.52 8.04
N PRO A 82 -8.68 18.69 8.56
CA PRO A 82 -9.70 18.77 9.61
C PRO A 82 -11.01 18.10 9.18
N MET A 83 -11.47 17.13 9.98
CA MET A 83 -12.70 16.40 9.70
C MET A 83 -13.94 17.19 10.12
N ASP A 84 -13.90 17.95 11.20
CA ASP A 84 -15.09 18.59 11.76
C ASP A 84 -15.63 19.69 10.82
N PRO A 85 -16.78 19.47 10.16
CA PRO A 85 -17.36 20.47 9.26
C PRO A 85 -18.02 21.63 10.01
N TYR A 86 -18.23 21.52 11.33
CA TYR A 86 -18.82 22.58 12.15
C TYR A 86 -17.79 23.64 12.53
N ASP A 87 -16.54 23.22 12.75
CA ASP A 87 -15.41 24.12 13.04
C ASP A 87 -14.94 24.88 11.79
N ASP A 88 -14.87 24.20 10.64
CA ASP A 88 -14.43 24.78 9.36
C ASP A 88 -15.21 24.18 8.16
N PRO A 89 -16.45 24.63 7.91
CA PRO A 89 -17.29 24.08 6.84
C PRO A 89 -16.66 24.25 5.46
N ASP A 90 -15.95 25.37 5.25
CA ASP A 90 -15.33 25.75 3.99
C ASP A 90 -13.83 25.41 3.93
N CYS A 91 -13.39 24.39 4.69
CA CYS A 91 -12.00 23.96 4.76
C CYS A 91 -11.37 23.85 3.35
N PRO A 92 -10.34 24.67 3.02
CA PRO A 92 -9.80 24.75 1.67
C PRO A 92 -9.28 23.44 1.09
N HIS A 93 -8.90 22.49 1.96
CA HIS A 93 -8.43 21.17 1.55
C HIS A 93 -9.51 20.34 0.84
N PHE A 94 -10.78 20.49 1.24
CA PHE A 94 -11.88 19.67 0.74
C PHE A 94 -12.63 20.30 -0.44
N LEU A 95 -12.60 21.64 -0.57
CA LEU A 95 -13.35 22.37 -1.59
C LEU A 95 -13.19 21.82 -3.02
N PRO A 96 -11.99 21.39 -3.48
CA PRO A 96 -11.84 20.88 -4.84
C PRO A 96 -12.41 19.47 -5.05
N PHE A 97 -12.81 18.76 -3.99
CA PHE A 97 -13.15 17.35 -4.03
C PHE A 97 -14.55 17.10 -3.43
N GLU A 98 -15.58 17.13 -4.27
CA GLU A 98 -16.97 16.89 -3.86
C GLU A 98 -17.12 15.55 -3.11
N SER A 99 -16.46 14.50 -3.59
CA SER A 99 -16.50 13.19 -2.92
C SER A 99 -15.85 13.19 -1.54
N ALA A 100 -14.86 14.05 -1.29
CA ALA A 100 -14.23 14.18 0.03
C ALA A 100 -15.12 14.98 0.99
N GLN A 101 -15.79 16.03 0.49
CA GLN A 101 -16.78 16.79 1.28
C GLN A 101 -17.89 15.88 1.74
N LYS A 102 -18.45 15.09 0.81
CA LYS A 102 -19.48 14.10 1.16
C LYS A 102 -18.97 13.11 2.22
N ALA A 103 -17.77 12.55 2.04
CA ALA A 103 -17.22 11.59 2.99
C ALA A 103 -17.04 12.23 4.39
N ARG A 104 -16.52 13.47 4.44
CA ARG A 104 -16.38 14.24 5.68
C ARG A 104 -17.72 14.41 6.39
N ASP A 105 -18.74 14.83 5.67
CA ASP A 105 -20.08 15.06 6.21
C ASP A 105 -20.71 13.74 6.70
N ASP A 106 -20.53 12.64 5.97
CA ASP A 106 -21.00 11.31 6.37
C ASP A 106 -20.34 10.85 7.70
N TYR A 107 -19.04 11.09 7.88
CA TYR A 107 -18.37 10.77 9.15
C TYR A 107 -18.88 11.66 10.30
N ALA A 108 -19.14 12.94 10.05
CA ALA A 108 -19.67 13.86 11.06
C ALA A 108 -21.08 13.44 11.50
N GLU A 109 -21.96 13.11 10.56
CA GLU A 109 -23.30 12.61 10.85
C GLU A 109 -23.26 11.29 11.65
N ALA A 110 -22.37 10.36 11.29
CA ALA A 110 -22.18 9.12 12.02
C ALA A 110 -21.69 9.36 13.47
N ALA A 111 -20.79 10.33 13.66
CA ALA A 111 -20.31 10.75 14.96
C ALA A 111 -21.45 11.33 15.81
N ASP A 112 -22.24 12.24 15.26
CA ASP A 112 -23.39 12.85 15.94
C ASP A 112 -24.44 11.82 16.34
N ALA A 113 -24.75 10.87 15.44
CA ALA A 113 -25.66 9.78 15.74
C ALA A 113 -25.16 8.90 16.89
N GLN A 114 -23.84 8.65 16.96
CA GLN A 114 -23.23 7.88 18.04
C GLN A 114 -23.27 8.64 19.39
N ILE A 115 -23.01 9.96 19.38
CA ILE A 115 -23.14 10.81 20.58
C ILE A 115 -24.58 10.77 21.08
N ALA A 116 -25.55 11.00 20.18
CA ALA A 116 -26.97 10.99 20.52
C ALA A 116 -27.43 9.64 21.10
N ALA A 117 -26.91 8.53 20.57
CA ALA A 117 -27.26 7.19 21.04
C ALA A 117 -26.61 6.80 22.38
N THR A 118 -25.38 7.27 22.66
CA THR A 118 -24.60 6.79 23.81
C THR A 118 -24.47 7.81 24.95
N GLY A 119 -24.72 9.10 24.68
CA GLY A 119 -24.51 10.22 25.60
C GLY A 119 -23.04 10.42 26.00
N ARG A 120 -22.09 9.81 25.28
CA ARG A 120 -20.66 9.93 25.53
C ARG A 120 -20.03 10.80 24.45
N ASP A 121 -19.19 11.72 24.90
CA ASP A 121 -18.30 12.46 24.02
C ASP A 121 -17.34 11.50 23.32
N ILE A 122 -17.09 11.73 22.04
CA ILE A 122 -16.19 10.93 21.20
C ILE A 122 -15.00 11.79 20.82
N HIS A 123 -13.80 11.28 21.04
CA HIS A 123 -12.62 11.87 20.42
C HIS A 123 -12.75 11.71 18.91
N PHE A 124 -12.93 12.84 18.21
CA PHE A 124 -12.87 12.90 16.76
C PHE A 124 -11.51 12.41 16.30
N PHE A 125 -11.49 11.20 15.76
CA PHE A 125 -10.36 10.74 14.96
C PHE A 125 -10.32 11.59 13.70
N GLN A 126 -9.14 12.07 13.29
CA GLN A 126 -8.97 12.79 12.03
C GLN A 126 -8.49 11.79 10.97
N PRO A 127 -9.40 11.14 10.22
CA PRO A 127 -9.03 10.09 9.27
C PRO A 127 -8.43 10.67 7.98
N PHE A 128 -8.58 11.97 7.74
CA PHE A 128 -8.24 12.58 6.47
C PHE A 128 -6.85 13.20 6.45
N TRP A 129 -6.16 13.01 5.33
CA TRP A 129 -4.88 13.65 5.01
C TRP A 129 -4.99 14.36 3.67
N ALA A 130 -4.59 15.63 3.61
CA ALA A 130 -4.46 16.36 2.36
C ALA A 130 -3.05 16.19 1.82
N LEU A 131 -2.94 15.76 0.56
CA LEU A 131 -1.70 15.83 -0.21
C LEU A 131 -1.69 17.16 -0.97
N LEU A 132 -0.67 17.97 -0.71
CA LEU A 132 -0.52 19.32 -1.25
C LEU A 132 0.68 19.39 -2.19
N ARG A 133 0.54 20.17 -3.26
CA ARG A 133 1.62 20.60 -4.15
C ARG A 133 1.64 22.12 -4.17
N ASN A 134 2.71 22.76 -3.71
CA ASN A 134 2.78 24.22 -3.53
C ASN A 134 1.58 24.79 -2.73
N PHE A 135 1.19 24.11 -1.65
CA PHE A 135 0.00 24.43 -0.83
C PHE A 135 -1.35 24.24 -1.53
N GLU A 136 -1.39 23.85 -2.79
CA GLU A 136 -2.64 23.49 -3.48
C GLU A 136 -2.96 22.02 -3.19
N PRO A 137 -4.16 21.70 -2.66
CA PRO A 137 -4.53 20.32 -2.41
C PRO A 137 -4.82 19.61 -3.74
N ILE A 138 -4.18 18.46 -3.95
CA ILE A 138 -4.31 17.64 -5.17
C ILE A 138 -5.10 16.35 -4.92
N ALA A 139 -5.17 15.89 -3.68
CA ALA A 139 -6.00 14.77 -3.25
C ALA A 139 -6.24 14.80 -1.74
N ILE A 140 -7.38 14.23 -1.31
CA ILE A 140 -7.65 13.87 0.08
C ILE A 140 -7.58 12.35 0.23
N PHE A 141 -6.87 11.89 1.25
CA PHE A 141 -6.73 10.50 1.62
C PHE A 141 -7.56 10.20 2.86
N ASP A 142 -8.50 9.28 2.76
CA ASP A 142 -9.18 8.67 3.90
C ASP A 142 -8.35 7.47 4.41
N SER A 143 -8.09 7.45 5.71
CA SER A 143 -7.52 6.33 6.44
C SER A 143 -8.30 5.01 6.33
N ALA A 144 -9.55 5.03 5.85
CA ALA A 144 -10.31 3.84 5.46
C ALA A 144 -9.84 3.19 4.14
N GLY A 145 -8.91 3.85 3.42
CA GLY A 145 -8.37 3.36 2.15
C GLY A 145 -9.07 3.91 0.92
N VAL A 146 -9.53 5.15 0.97
CA VAL A 146 -10.14 5.83 -0.17
C VAL A 146 -9.33 7.08 -0.50
N ILE A 147 -9.07 7.32 -1.77
CA ILE A 147 -8.49 8.58 -2.25
C ILE A 147 -9.58 9.35 -2.98
N HIS A 148 -9.70 10.63 -2.64
CA HIS A 148 -10.57 11.59 -3.29
C HIS A 148 -9.71 12.56 -4.08
N ALA A 149 -9.73 12.42 -5.41
CA ALA A 149 -9.08 13.35 -6.33
C ALA A 149 -10.15 14.09 -7.15
N VAL A 150 -9.75 15.01 -8.03
CA VAL A 150 -10.70 15.72 -8.92
C VAL A 150 -11.47 14.74 -9.81
N MET A 151 -10.85 13.59 -10.12
CA MET A 151 -11.47 12.51 -10.88
C MET A 151 -12.52 11.69 -10.09
N GLY A 152 -12.66 11.94 -8.79
CA GLY A 152 -13.60 11.27 -7.89
C GLY A 152 -12.92 10.42 -6.82
N ALA A 153 -13.73 9.61 -6.14
CA ALA A 153 -13.30 8.68 -5.10
C ALA A 153 -12.81 7.36 -5.71
N THR A 154 -11.68 6.84 -5.21
CA THR A 154 -11.12 5.54 -5.60
C THR A 154 -10.77 4.74 -4.35
N GLU A 155 -11.30 3.52 -4.24
CA GLU A 155 -10.91 2.57 -3.20
C GLU A 155 -9.52 1.98 -3.51
N LEU A 156 -8.61 2.08 -2.54
CA LEU A 156 -7.21 1.70 -2.71
C LEU A 156 -7.01 0.19 -2.74
N MET A 157 -7.68 -0.58 -1.87
CA MET A 157 -7.44 -2.02 -1.78
C MET A 157 -7.82 -2.75 -3.08
N PRO A 158 -9.01 -2.50 -3.68
CA PRO A 158 -9.34 -3.09 -4.98
C PRO A 158 -8.36 -2.67 -6.08
N ALA A 159 -7.97 -1.38 -6.13
CA ALA A 159 -7.00 -0.90 -7.11
C ALA A 159 -5.63 -1.59 -6.95
N TYR A 160 -5.16 -1.72 -5.72
CA TYR A 160 -3.90 -2.40 -5.38
C TYR A 160 -3.94 -3.89 -5.72
N ASP A 161 -5.02 -4.60 -5.41
CA ASP A 161 -5.15 -6.02 -5.73
C ASP A 161 -5.23 -6.28 -7.25
N GLN A 162 -5.91 -5.43 -8.01
CA GLN A 162 -6.05 -5.55 -9.48
C GLN A 162 -4.72 -5.52 -10.23
N ILE A 163 -3.73 -4.81 -9.70
CA ILE A 163 -2.39 -4.67 -10.28
C ILE A 163 -1.36 -5.54 -9.57
N HIS A 164 -1.80 -6.65 -9.00
CA HIS A 164 -0.97 -7.63 -8.31
C HIS A 164 -0.17 -7.04 -7.14
N ARG A 165 -0.80 -6.15 -6.37
CA ARG A 165 -0.23 -5.56 -5.14
C ARG A 165 1.02 -4.74 -5.39
N ASN A 166 1.08 -4.08 -6.54
CA ASN A 166 2.17 -3.19 -6.90
C ASN A 166 1.89 -1.76 -6.40
N LEU A 167 2.61 -1.32 -5.36
CA LEU A 167 2.40 0.01 -4.77
C LEU A 167 2.68 1.13 -5.78
N THR A 168 3.77 1.03 -6.54
CA THR A 168 4.17 2.09 -7.50
C THR A 168 3.10 2.29 -8.57
N ILE A 169 2.60 1.20 -9.15
CA ILE A 169 1.52 1.29 -10.15
C ILE A 169 0.23 1.81 -9.51
N THR A 170 -0.04 1.46 -8.24
CA THR A 170 -1.24 1.95 -7.52
C THR A 170 -1.16 3.45 -7.36
N THR A 171 -0.01 3.96 -6.90
CA THR A 171 0.25 5.40 -6.75
C THR A 171 0.09 6.13 -8.08
N VAL A 172 0.66 5.60 -9.17
CA VAL A 172 0.53 6.20 -10.51
C VAL A 172 -0.92 6.16 -11.01
N GLN A 173 -1.67 5.09 -10.73
CA GLN A 173 -3.06 5.00 -11.17
C GLN A 173 -3.96 6.04 -10.48
N VAL A 174 -3.75 6.29 -9.19
CA VAL A 174 -4.61 7.18 -8.40
C VAL A 174 -4.12 8.63 -8.37
N LEU A 175 -2.84 8.89 -8.62
CA LEU A 175 -2.25 10.23 -8.60
C LEU A 175 -1.50 10.62 -9.87
N GLY A 176 -1.39 9.74 -10.87
CA GLY A 176 -0.58 9.93 -12.08
C GLY A 176 -0.72 11.31 -12.75
N PRO A 177 -1.92 11.89 -12.87
CA PRO A 177 -2.08 13.24 -13.43
C PRO A 177 -1.36 14.36 -12.67
N TYR A 178 -0.98 14.13 -11.41
CA TYR A 178 -0.38 15.12 -10.51
C TYR A 178 1.10 14.88 -10.23
N LEU A 179 1.58 13.65 -10.46
CA LEU A 179 2.98 13.27 -10.22
C LEU A 179 3.93 14.02 -11.18
N PRO A 180 5.21 14.18 -10.80
CA PRO A 180 6.22 14.86 -11.61
C PRO A 180 6.44 14.27 -13.01
#